data_AF-A0A0F9E8B2-F1
#
_entry.id   AF-A0A0F9E8B2-F1
#
_cell.length_a   1.000
_cell.length_b   1.000
_cell.length_c   1.000
_cell.angle_alpha   90.00
_cell.angle_beta   90.00
_cell.angle_gamma   90.00
#
_symmetry.space_group_name_H-M   'P 1'
#
loop_
_entity.id
_entity.type
_entity.pdbx_description
1 polymer ?
#
loop_
_entity_poly.entity_id
_entity_poly.type
_entity_poly.pdbx_seq_one_letter_code
_entity_poly.pdbx_strand_id
1 'polypeptide(L)'
;NCGPTERTVCVENSDEVHFLDTCGNIANIYDSSKKNNQEYWSEMKDRDESCNPNSANAGSTICGSCNYLLGSTCKAYERGSIQTPSRPQIGDFICADLSCRYYGESYEHGETWCGGSPGVDESLPGSEHHRLVCYNGDVTVEACSAFRQEVCLEDSIDDFKTAQCVVNRWQDCIIQDNELDCENADHRDCQWLEGQSLLRDDDGSTLVVNSNGELVQKDDDDDRGGATCLPLYAPGFDFWNTEGEAEELCALASEDCVVKFQKGLIGDWGCKENCECVGLEEGDKLDDIEEDNQWVRDRNKMCLALGDCGSGDNYAGHEGYHDADAVRISPLEEDD
;
A
#
# COMPACT_ATOMS: atom_id res chain seq x y z
N ASN A 1 20.71 -57.66 13.71
CA ASN A 1 19.82 -56.89 14.60
C ASN A 1 20.14 -55.43 14.46
N CYS A 2 19.19 -54.65 13.95
CA CYS A 2 19.25 -53.19 13.96
C CYS A 2 18.89 -52.70 15.37
N GLY A 3 19.36 -51.52 15.75
CA GLY A 3 19.12 -50.95 17.08
C GLY A 3 19.16 -49.41 17.07
N PRO A 4 18.90 -48.78 18.23
CA PRO A 4 18.85 -47.33 18.36
C PRO A 4 20.15 -46.62 17.96
N THR A 5 20.05 -45.41 17.41
CA THR A 5 21.21 -44.53 17.17
C THR A 5 20.93 -43.08 17.54
N GLU A 6 21.97 -42.24 17.45
CA GLU A 6 21.90 -40.78 17.58
C GLU A 6 21.80 -40.06 16.23
N ARG A 7 21.74 -40.81 15.13
CA ARG A 7 21.67 -40.22 13.79
C ARG A 7 20.24 -39.80 13.50
N THR A 8 20.08 -38.63 12.92
CA THR A 8 18.81 -38.13 12.42
C THR A 8 18.87 -37.85 10.92
N VAL A 9 17.72 -37.69 10.27
CA VAL A 9 17.60 -37.42 8.84
C VAL A 9 16.31 -36.65 8.53
N CYS A 10 16.32 -35.85 7.46
CA CYS A 10 15.09 -35.39 6.80
C CYS A 10 14.66 -36.41 5.76
N VAL A 11 13.38 -36.76 5.76
CA VAL A 11 12.82 -37.72 4.80
C VAL A 11 12.18 -36.96 3.64
N GLU A 12 12.37 -37.43 2.41
CA GLU A 12 11.75 -36.82 1.25
C GLU A 12 10.21 -36.88 1.36
N ASN A 13 9.54 -35.76 1.10
CA ASN A 13 8.08 -35.60 1.27
C ASN A 13 7.58 -35.71 2.73
N SER A 14 8.44 -35.46 3.71
CA SER A 14 8.07 -35.34 5.12
C SER A 14 8.75 -34.10 5.70
N ASP A 15 8.03 -33.40 6.56
CA ASP A 15 8.54 -32.22 7.24
C ASP A 15 9.33 -32.59 8.48
N GLU A 16 9.15 -33.81 9.01
CA GLU A 16 9.69 -34.23 10.28
C GLU A 16 11.18 -34.61 10.23
N VAL A 17 11.84 -34.43 11.37
CA VAL A 17 13.17 -35.01 11.61
C VAL A 17 12.96 -36.42 12.15
N HIS A 18 13.55 -37.43 11.50
CA HIS A 18 13.45 -38.82 11.94
C HIS A 18 14.78 -39.33 12.51
N PHE A 19 14.71 -40.23 13.49
CA PHE A 19 15.85 -41.05 13.85
C PHE A 19 16.20 -42.05 12.75
N LEU A 20 17.47 -42.47 12.70
CA LEU A 20 17.92 -43.64 11.93
C LEU A 20 18.32 -44.77 12.88
N ASP A 21 18.06 -46.02 12.50
CA ASP A 21 18.59 -47.18 13.21
C ASP A 21 20.05 -47.50 12.79
N THR A 22 20.68 -48.49 13.44
CA THR A 22 22.06 -48.90 13.12
C THR A 22 22.21 -49.52 11.73
N CYS A 23 21.11 -49.87 11.07
CA CYS A 23 21.06 -50.38 9.69
C CYS A 23 20.77 -49.27 8.66
N GLY A 24 20.48 -48.04 9.11
CA GLY A 24 20.13 -46.91 8.25
C GLY A 24 18.66 -46.85 7.85
N ASN A 25 17.78 -47.62 8.48
CA ASN A 25 16.35 -47.51 8.26
C ASN A 25 15.79 -46.28 9.00
N ILE A 26 14.78 -45.65 8.42
CA ILE A 26 14.00 -44.59 9.06
C ILE A 26 13.28 -45.19 10.27
N ALA A 27 13.43 -44.55 11.42
CA ALA A 27 12.72 -44.84 12.64
C ALA A 27 11.76 -43.69 12.98
N ASN A 28 11.31 -43.63 14.23
CA ASN A 28 10.35 -42.62 14.66
C ASN A 28 10.89 -41.20 14.62
N ILE A 29 9.95 -40.25 14.68
CA ILE A 29 10.24 -38.82 14.79
C ILE A 29 11.25 -38.59 15.92
N TYR A 30 12.16 -37.66 15.71
CA TYR A 30 13.17 -37.31 16.68
C TYR A 30 12.52 -36.77 17.96
N ASP A 31 12.69 -37.48 19.07
CA ASP A 31 12.39 -37.02 20.43
C ASP A 31 13.58 -37.40 21.32
N SER A 32 14.30 -36.39 21.79
CA SER A 32 15.51 -36.57 22.61
C SER A 32 15.26 -37.40 23.87
N SER A 33 14.06 -37.35 24.44
CA SER A 33 13.66 -38.09 25.64
C SER A 33 13.43 -39.58 25.37
N LYS A 34 13.22 -39.95 24.10
CA LYS A 34 12.88 -41.33 23.68
C LYS A 34 14.05 -42.11 23.13
N LYS A 35 15.25 -41.49 23.04
CA LYS A 35 16.48 -42.16 22.56
C LYS A 35 16.71 -43.53 23.22
N ASN A 36 16.52 -43.64 24.53
CA ASN A 36 16.75 -44.88 25.28
C ASN A 36 15.45 -45.67 25.57
N ASN A 37 14.32 -45.29 24.97
CA ASN A 37 13.03 -45.93 25.22
C ASN A 37 12.83 -47.13 24.28
N GLN A 38 12.94 -48.34 24.82
CA GLN A 38 12.84 -49.56 24.02
C GLN A 38 11.49 -49.73 23.30
N GLU A 39 10.39 -49.28 23.91
CA GLU A 39 9.05 -49.33 23.31
C GLU A 39 8.98 -48.38 22.10
N TYR A 40 9.51 -47.16 22.24
CA TYR A 40 9.59 -46.20 21.14
C TYR A 40 10.46 -46.67 19.98
N TRP A 41 11.38 -47.61 20.17
CA TRP A 41 12.17 -48.19 19.07
C TRP A 41 11.61 -49.52 18.55
N SER A 42 10.56 -50.05 19.18
CA SER A 42 10.01 -51.37 18.85
C SER A 42 8.97 -51.32 17.72
N GLU A 43 8.29 -50.19 17.54
CA GLU A 43 7.27 -49.98 16.51
C GLU A 43 7.25 -48.54 16.02
N MET A 44 6.76 -48.34 14.80
CA MET A 44 6.57 -47.01 14.24
C MET A 44 5.40 -46.32 14.94
N LYS A 45 5.64 -45.09 15.38
CA LYS A 45 4.69 -44.25 16.11
C LYS A 45 4.10 -43.22 15.17
N ASP A 46 2.82 -42.95 15.36
CA ASP A 46 2.19 -41.83 14.69
C ASP A 46 2.76 -40.52 15.24
N ARG A 47 2.58 -39.45 14.46
CA ARG A 47 2.98 -38.10 14.86
C ARG A 47 2.41 -37.71 16.23
N ASP A 48 1.15 -38.05 16.49
CA ASP A 48 0.46 -37.73 17.74
C ASP A 48 1.03 -38.45 18.97
N GLU A 49 1.74 -39.56 18.76
CA GLU A 49 2.42 -40.33 19.80
C GLU A 49 3.89 -39.88 20.00
N SER A 50 4.36 -38.94 19.20
CA SER A 50 5.70 -38.37 19.29
C SER A 50 5.70 -37.12 20.20
N CYS A 51 6.61 -36.18 19.96
CA CYS A 51 6.71 -34.95 20.74
C CYS A 51 5.87 -33.83 20.10
N ASN A 52 5.15 -33.07 20.93
CA ASN A 52 4.48 -31.80 20.57
C ASN A 52 3.85 -31.76 19.16
N PRO A 53 2.93 -32.68 18.81
CA PRO A 53 2.40 -32.80 17.44
C PRO A 53 1.67 -31.56 16.93
N ASN A 54 1.09 -30.79 17.85
CA ASN A 54 0.27 -29.60 17.62
C ASN A 54 1.08 -28.29 17.62
N SER A 55 2.39 -28.35 17.43
CA SER A 55 3.26 -27.16 17.43
C SER A 55 4.22 -27.22 16.24
N ALA A 56 4.72 -26.08 15.81
CA ALA A 56 5.75 -26.00 14.77
C ALA A 56 7.05 -26.71 15.20
N ASN A 57 7.40 -26.61 16.49
CA ASN A 57 8.70 -27.09 17.00
C ASN A 57 9.90 -26.41 16.31
N ALA A 58 9.70 -25.27 15.65
CA ALA A 58 10.75 -24.44 15.06
C ALA A 58 11.89 -24.17 16.06
N GLY A 59 13.12 -24.48 15.67
CA GLY A 59 14.31 -24.34 16.52
C GLY A 59 14.35 -25.25 17.76
N SER A 60 13.43 -26.22 17.90
CA SER A 60 13.41 -27.14 19.05
C SER A 60 14.63 -28.05 19.06
N THR A 61 15.39 -27.99 20.15
CA THR A 61 16.59 -28.85 20.29
C THR A 61 16.26 -30.29 20.69
N ILE A 62 15.00 -30.59 21.00
CA ILE A 62 14.57 -31.85 21.62
C ILE A 62 13.50 -32.60 20.83
N CYS A 63 12.87 -31.95 19.85
CA CYS A 63 11.71 -32.47 19.13
C CYS A 63 11.82 -32.21 17.63
N GLY A 64 11.58 -33.25 16.84
CA GLY A 64 11.61 -33.26 15.39
C GLY A 64 10.25 -33.31 14.72
N SER A 65 9.17 -33.12 15.47
CA SER A 65 7.80 -33.15 14.95
C SER A 65 7.45 -31.83 14.25
N CYS A 66 8.16 -31.52 13.17
CA CYS A 66 7.99 -30.25 12.46
C CYS A 66 6.60 -30.16 11.83
N ASN A 67 6.13 -28.96 11.57
CA ASN A 67 4.86 -28.71 10.92
C ASN A 67 4.98 -27.57 9.92
N TYR A 68 4.89 -27.89 8.62
CA TYR A 68 5.03 -26.90 7.57
C TYR A 68 3.93 -25.84 7.63
N LEU A 69 2.69 -26.27 7.87
CA LEU A 69 1.54 -25.37 7.98
C LEU A 69 1.63 -24.44 9.19
N LEU A 70 2.39 -24.83 10.23
CA LEU A 70 2.67 -23.95 11.38
C LEU A 70 4.05 -23.26 11.27
N GLY A 71 4.68 -23.27 10.09
CA GLY A 71 5.90 -22.52 9.83
C GLY A 71 7.21 -23.22 10.18
N SER A 72 7.30 -24.54 9.97
CA SER A 72 8.57 -25.26 10.20
C SER A 72 8.75 -26.50 9.32
N THR A 73 9.99 -26.82 8.97
CA THR A 73 10.30 -28.04 8.20
C THR A 73 11.69 -28.59 8.56
N CYS A 74 11.94 -29.85 8.29
CA CYS A 74 13.22 -30.47 8.58
C CYS A 74 14.33 -29.83 7.76
N LYS A 75 15.41 -29.41 8.43
CA LYS A 75 16.62 -28.89 7.80
C LYS A 75 17.86 -29.32 8.58
N ALA A 76 18.99 -29.42 7.89
CA ALA A 76 20.27 -29.58 8.55
C ALA A 76 20.55 -28.34 9.41
N TYR A 77 21.07 -28.55 10.62
CA TYR A 77 21.48 -27.46 11.49
C TYR A 77 22.68 -26.71 10.91
N GLU A 78 22.56 -25.39 10.85
CA GLU A 78 23.62 -24.50 10.36
C GLU A 78 23.96 -23.47 11.42
N ARG A 79 25.22 -23.49 11.88
CA ARG A 79 25.66 -22.56 12.92
C ARG A 79 25.57 -21.11 12.43
N GLY A 80 24.77 -20.31 13.14
CA GLY A 80 24.56 -18.88 12.82
C GLY A 80 23.42 -18.61 11.85
N SER A 81 22.72 -19.64 11.39
CA SER A 81 21.49 -19.50 10.61
C SER A 81 20.34 -19.00 11.49
N ILE A 82 19.55 -18.06 10.97
CA ILE A 82 18.34 -17.56 11.63
C ILE A 82 17.26 -18.65 11.67
N GLN A 83 17.16 -19.45 10.60
CA GLN A 83 16.18 -20.53 10.48
C GLN A 83 16.51 -21.73 11.39
N THR A 84 17.78 -21.95 11.73
CA THR A 84 18.20 -23.03 12.63
C THR A 84 18.98 -22.46 13.84
N PRO A 85 18.30 -21.69 14.72
CA PRO A 85 18.97 -20.86 15.71
C PRO A 85 19.68 -21.67 16.81
N SER A 86 19.26 -22.91 17.01
CA SER A 86 19.76 -23.77 18.09
C SER A 86 20.26 -25.11 17.55
N ARG A 87 21.37 -25.60 18.10
CA ARG A 87 21.90 -26.93 17.77
C ARG A 87 21.01 -28.02 18.39
N PRO A 88 20.58 -29.06 17.64
CA PRO A 88 19.84 -30.18 18.21
C PRO A 88 20.68 -30.92 19.27
N GLN A 89 20.02 -31.47 20.29
CA GLN A 89 20.72 -32.22 21.34
C GLN A 89 21.32 -33.53 20.80
N ILE A 90 20.66 -34.14 19.81
CA ILE A 90 21.06 -35.39 19.18
C ILE A 90 20.88 -35.24 17.67
N GLY A 91 21.84 -35.73 16.90
CA GLY A 91 21.81 -35.69 15.44
C GLY A 91 22.20 -34.32 14.87
N ASP A 92 21.90 -34.14 13.59
CA ASP A 92 22.37 -33.00 12.77
C ASP A 92 21.22 -32.21 12.12
N PHE A 93 19.97 -32.63 12.35
CA PHE A 93 18.77 -32.05 11.75
C PHE A 93 17.84 -31.50 12.82
N ILE A 94 17.09 -30.46 12.46
CA ILE A 94 16.17 -29.73 13.32
C ILE A 94 14.97 -29.23 12.51
N CYS A 95 13.86 -28.95 13.17
CA CYS A 95 12.79 -28.17 12.57
C CYS A 95 13.28 -26.73 12.38
N ALA A 96 13.56 -26.33 11.15
CA ALA A 96 13.87 -24.97 10.79
C ALA A 96 12.63 -24.08 10.95
N ASP A 97 12.84 -22.85 11.39
CA ASP A 97 11.85 -21.79 11.42
C ASP A 97 11.66 -21.22 10.01
N LEU A 98 10.42 -21.21 9.51
CA LEU A 98 10.04 -20.67 8.20
C LEU A 98 9.44 -19.27 8.28
N SER A 99 9.40 -18.66 9.47
CA SER A 99 9.07 -17.25 9.63
C SER A 99 10.12 -16.36 8.97
N CYS A 100 9.70 -15.17 8.56
CA CYS A 100 10.54 -14.19 7.91
C CYS A 100 10.78 -12.99 8.82
N ARG A 101 11.89 -12.28 8.57
CA ARG A 101 12.14 -10.97 9.17
C ARG A 101 12.28 -9.92 8.10
N TYR A 102 11.53 -8.84 8.20
CA TYR A 102 11.56 -7.73 7.25
C TYR A 102 11.54 -6.41 8.03
N TYR A 103 12.54 -5.56 7.81
CA TYR A 103 12.75 -4.29 8.53
C TYR A 103 12.61 -4.34 10.07
N GLY A 104 12.96 -5.48 10.68
CA GLY A 104 12.89 -5.66 12.13
C GLY A 104 11.56 -6.22 12.64
N GLU A 105 10.56 -6.35 11.76
CA GLU A 105 9.31 -7.05 12.03
C GLU A 105 9.43 -8.53 11.66
N SER A 106 8.59 -9.36 12.28
CA SER A 106 8.54 -10.81 12.07
C SER A 106 7.22 -11.17 11.42
N TYR A 107 7.27 -12.06 10.43
CA TYR A 107 6.11 -12.52 9.69
C TYR A 107 6.05 -14.04 9.71
N GLU A 108 4.86 -14.59 9.89
CA GLU A 108 4.62 -16.03 9.86
C GLU A 108 4.74 -16.58 8.43
N HIS A 109 5.01 -17.88 8.35
CA HIS A 109 5.12 -18.56 7.07
C HIS A 109 3.78 -18.48 6.30
N GLY A 110 3.82 -17.96 5.08
CA GLY A 110 2.64 -17.79 4.23
C GLY A 110 1.96 -16.43 4.37
N GLU A 111 2.38 -15.58 5.32
CA GLU A 111 1.86 -14.22 5.41
C GLU A 111 2.22 -13.41 4.19
N THR A 112 1.32 -12.50 3.85
CA THR A 112 1.53 -11.53 2.78
C THR A 112 1.07 -10.15 3.24
N TRP A 113 1.81 -9.12 2.86
CA TRP A 113 1.57 -7.74 3.30
C TRP A 113 1.90 -6.76 2.20
N CYS A 114 1.38 -5.53 2.31
CA CYS A 114 1.66 -4.49 1.34
C CYS A 114 2.99 -3.80 1.63
N GLY A 115 3.78 -3.66 0.58
CA GLY A 115 5.08 -3.01 0.60
C GLY A 115 4.98 -1.54 0.28
N GLY A 116 5.51 -0.71 1.18
CA GLY A 116 5.81 0.67 0.84
C GLY A 116 7.00 0.75 -0.11
N SER A 117 6.78 1.28 -1.30
CA SER A 117 7.79 2.08 -2.00
C SER A 117 7.76 3.49 -1.41
N PRO A 118 8.86 4.26 -1.41
CA PRO A 118 8.77 5.70 -1.20
C PRO A 118 7.67 6.28 -2.09
N GLY A 119 6.70 7.00 -1.51
CA GLY A 119 5.58 7.59 -2.25
C GLY A 119 4.35 6.71 -2.46
N VAL A 120 4.26 5.51 -1.88
CA VAL A 120 3.05 4.66 -1.98
C VAL A 120 1.85 5.27 -1.25
N ASP A 121 2.08 6.01 -0.17
CA ASP A 121 1.02 6.75 0.54
C ASP A 121 0.59 8.03 -0.22
N GLU A 122 1.38 8.48 -1.20
CA GLU A 122 1.20 9.75 -1.92
C GLU A 122 0.94 9.56 -3.42
N SER A 123 0.82 8.31 -3.91
CA SER A 123 0.63 7.99 -5.33
C SER A 123 1.61 8.72 -6.27
N LEU A 124 2.88 8.84 -5.87
CA LEU A 124 3.85 9.68 -6.61
C LEU A 124 4.07 9.23 -8.06
N PRO A 125 4.39 10.14 -9.00
CA PRO A 125 4.74 9.77 -10.36
C PRO A 125 5.80 8.67 -10.45
N GLY A 126 5.49 7.63 -11.23
CA GLY A 126 6.34 6.43 -11.41
C GLY A 126 6.36 5.46 -10.23
N SER A 127 5.58 5.68 -9.17
CA SER A 127 5.45 4.73 -8.07
C SER A 127 4.58 3.52 -8.44
N GLU A 128 4.84 2.40 -7.77
CA GLU A 128 4.07 1.15 -7.89
C GLU A 128 3.80 0.58 -6.49
N HIS A 129 2.66 -0.13 -6.37
CA HIS A 129 2.36 -0.94 -5.19
C HIS A 129 3.05 -2.30 -5.29
N HIS A 130 3.48 -2.81 -4.14
CA HIS A 130 4.12 -4.11 -4.03
C HIS A 130 3.39 -4.98 -3.02
N ARG A 131 3.31 -6.27 -3.33
CA ARG A 131 2.90 -7.33 -2.42
C ARG A 131 4.14 -8.09 -1.98
N LEU A 132 4.34 -8.21 -0.67
CA LEU A 132 5.39 -9.03 -0.10
C LEU A 132 4.81 -10.35 0.37
N VAL A 133 5.64 -11.39 0.26
CA VAL A 133 5.27 -12.75 0.64
C VAL A 133 6.37 -13.34 1.51
N CYS A 134 6.03 -13.79 2.71
CA CYS A 134 6.91 -14.61 3.52
C CYS A 134 6.75 -16.08 3.12
N TYR A 135 7.78 -16.64 2.49
CA TYR A 135 7.75 -18.04 2.08
C TYR A 135 9.08 -18.71 2.35
N ASN A 136 9.04 -19.83 3.09
CA ASN A 136 10.21 -20.61 3.49
C ASN A 136 11.34 -19.80 4.16
N GLY A 137 10.95 -18.83 5.00
CA GLY A 137 11.84 -17.91 5.71
C GLY A 137 12.55 -16.88 4.83
N ASP A 138 12.15 -16.76 3.56
CA ASP A 138 12.58 -15.72 2.64
C ASP A 138 11.41 -14.80 2.29
N VAL A 139 11.70 -13.51 2.15
CA VAL A 139 10.73 -12.51 1.71
C VAL A 139 10.90 -12.27 0.21
N THR A 140 9.85 -12.49 -0.56
CA THR A 140 9.79 -12.12 -1.97
C THR A 140 8.92 -10.88 -2.16
N VAL A 141 9.32 -10.02 -3.10
CA VAL A 141 8.59 -8.80 -3.46
C VAL A 141 8.01 -8.97 -4.85
N GLU A 142 6.70 -8.75 -4.98
CA GLU A 142 5.95 -8.84 -6.22
C GLU A 142 5.33 -7.47 -6.52
N ALA A 143 5.66 -6.86 -7.66
CA ALA A 143 4.96 -5.64 -8.09
C ALA A 143 3.53 -6.00 -8.50
N CYS A 144 2.55 -5.16 -8.14
CA CYS A 144 1.16 -5.39 -8.51
C CYS A 144 0.93 -5.14 -10.00
N SER A 145 1.01 -3.88 -10.42
CA SER A 145 1.00 -3.52 -11.84
C SER A 145 1.65 -2.17 -12.04
N ALA A 146 2.20 -1.96 -13.23
CA ALA A 146 2.77 -0.68 -13.63
C ALA A 146 1.69 0.42 -13.59
N PHE A 147 2.11 1.66 -13.38
CA PHE A 147 1.23 2.84 -13.43
C PHE A 147 0.00 2.73 -12.50
N ARG A 148 0.16 2.05 -11.36
CA ARG A 148 -0.89 1.86 -10.34
C ARG A 148 -2.23 1.36 -10.92
N GLN A 149 -2.16 0.53 -11.96
CA GLN A 149 -3.35 -0.16 -12.51
C GLN A 149 -3.87 -1.23 -11.53
N GLU A 150 -3.02 -1.68 -10.62
CA GLU A 150 -3.40 -2.48 -9.46
C GLU A 150 -2.84 -1.84 -8.18
N VAL A 151 -3.60 -1.94 -7.11
CA VAL A 151 -3.23 -1.49 -5.76
C VAL A 151 -3.10 -2.71 -4.85
N CYS A 152 -2.16 -2.64 -3.92
CA CYS A 152 -2.04 -3.67 -2.89
C CYS A 152 -2.99 -3.33 -1.74
N LEU A 153 -3.91 -4.25 -1.42
CA LEU A 153 -4.74 -4.18 -0.23
C LEU A 153 -4.30 -5.26 0.76
N GLU A 154 -4.26 -4.90 2.03
CA GLU A 154 -3.89 -5.78 3.15
C GLU A 154 -5.07 -5.90 4.12
N ASP A 155 -5.26 -7.10 4.66
CA ASP A 155 -6.19 -7.41 5.74
C ASP A 155 -5.55 -8.44 6.70
N SER A 156 -6.16 -8.62 7.86
CA SER A 156 -5.68 -9.55 8.89
C SER A 156 -6.80 -10.42 9.46
N ILE A 157 -6.54 -11.72 9.56
CA ILE A 157 -7.45 -12.70 10.15
C ILE A 157 -6.70 -13.40 11.29
N ASP A 158 -7.17 -13.24 12.53
CA ASP A 158 -6.52 -13.80 13.73
C ASP A 158 -5.01 -13.46 13.80
N ASP A 159 -4.67 -12.19 13.57
CA ASP A 159 -3.31 -11.63 13.48
C ASP A 159 -2.48 -12.11 12.27
N PHE A 160 -2.98 -13.04 11.44
CA PHE A 160 -2.32 -13.49 10.22
C PHE A 160 -2.59 -12.52 9.06
N LYS A 161 -1.54 -11.91 8.53
CA LYS A 161 -1.61 -10.92 7.44
C LYS A 161 -1.81 -11.55 6.07
N THR A 162 -2.75 -10.98 5.32
CA THR A 162 -3.00 -11.33 3.93
C THR A 162 -3.03 -10.07 3.09
N ALA A 163 -2.44 -10.12 1.91
CA ALA A 163 -2.44 -9.03 0.96
C ALA A 163 -2.64 -9.53 -0.46
N GLN A 164 -3.28 -8.70 -1.27
CA GLN A 164 -3.59 -9.00 -2.66
C GLN A 164 -3.49 -7.73 -3.51
N CYS A 165 -2.97 -7.90 -4.72
CA CYS A 165 -3.07 -6.89 -5.76
C CYS A 165 -4.46 -6.96 -6.39
N VAL A 166 -5.19 -5.84 -6.36
CA VAL A 166 -6.52 -5.70 -6.94
C VAL A 166 -6.53 -4.58 -7.95
N VAL A 167 -7.41 -4.65 -8.95
CA VAL A 167 -7.56 -3.60 -9.96
C VAL A 167 -7.93 -2.29 -9.28
N ASN A 168 -7.24 -1.21 -9.65
CA ASN A 168 -7.55 0.14 -9.21
C ASN A 168 -8.80 0.65 -9.94
N ARG A 169 -9.92 0.82 -9.23
CA ARG A 169 -11.22 1.22 -9.80
C ARG A 169 -11.49 2.71 -9.62
N TRP A 170 -10.68 3.53 -10.28
CA TRP A 170 -10.70 4.98 -10.17
C TRP A 170 -11.49 5.69 -11.28
N GLN A 171 -11.71 5.03 -12.43
CA GLN A 171 -12.14 5.65 -13.69
C GLN A 171 -13.47 6.39 -13.56
N ASP A 172 -14.38 5.86 -12.75
CA ASP A 172 -15.72 6.41 -12.58
C ASP A 172 -15.81 7.41 -11.42
N CYS A 173 -14.73 7.68 -10.65
CA CYS A 173 -14.80 8.59 -9.50
C CYS A 173 -15.28 9.99 -9.94
N ILE A 174 -14.65 10.56 -10.95
CA ILE A 174 -14.86 11.95 -11.37
C ILE A 174 -16.26 12.26 -11.92
N ILE A 175 -17.04 11.24 -12.29
CA ILE A 175 -18.40 11.42 -12.82
C ILE A 175 -19.48 11.25 -11.75
N GLN A 176 -19.10 10.92 -10.50
CA GLN A 176 -20.07 10.79 -9.41
C GLN A 176 -20.44 12.16 -8.85
N ASP A 177 -21.73 12.37 -8.71
CA ASP A 177 -22.34 13.65 -8.31
C ASP A 177 -22.96 13.62 -6.91
N ASN A 178 -22.74 12.54 -6.16
CA ASN A 178 -23.20 12.38 -4.79
C ASN A 178 -22.24 11.51 -3.98
N GLU A 179 -22.19 11.79 -2.67
CA GLU A 179 -21.29 11.12 -1.71
C GLU A 179 -21.56 9.62 -1.61
N LEU A 180 -22.84 9.21 -1.59
CA LEU A 180 -23.23 7.81 -1.44
C LEU A 180 -22.69 6.92 -2.55
N ASP A 181 -22.83 7.37 -3.80
CA ASP A 181 -22.29 6.64 -4.94
C ASP A 181 -20.76 6.74 -4.96
N CYS A 182 -20.18 7.91 -4.66
CA CYS A 182 -18.74 8.09 -4.61
C CYS A 182 -18.06 7.07 -3.69
N GLU A 183 -18.56 6.92 -2.45
CA GLU A 183 -17.94 6.11 -1.41
C GLU A 183 -18.36 4.63 -1.46
N ASN A 184 -19.02 4.19 -2.52
CA ASN A 184 -19.43 2.80 -2.69
C ASN A 184 -18.25 1.88 -3.04
N ALA A 185 -17.59 1.34 -2.01
CA ALA A 185 -16.44 0.44 -2.13
C ALA A 185 -16.71 -0.86 -2.93
N ASP A 186 -17.98 -1.27 -3.11
CA ASP A 186 -18.30 -2.43 -3.95
C ASP A 186 -18.07 -2.13 -5.44
N HIS A 187 -18.11 -0.85 -5.83
CA HIS A 187 -18.00 -0.43 -7.22
C HIS A 187 -16.68 0.28 -7.55
N ARG A 188 -16.09 0.99 -6.58
CA ARG A 188 -14.96 1.91 -6.84
C ARG A 188 -14.11 2.17 -5.61
N ASP A 189 -12.95 2.75 -5.85
CA ASP A 189 -11.98 3.12 -4.81
C ASP A 189 -11.83 4.64 -4.79
N CYS A 190 -12.87 5.34 -4.34
CA CYS A 190 -12.94 6.82 -4.34
C CYS A 190 -13.18 7.39 -2.93
N GLN A 191 -12.99 8.69 -2.81
CA GLN A 191 -13.26 9.50 -1.62
C GLN A 191 -14.03 10.76 -2.00
N TRP A 192 -14.97 11.18 -1.14
CA TRP A 192 -15.69 12.43 -1.31
C TRP A 192 -14.90 13.59 -0.70
N LEU A 193 -14.71 14.67 -1.46
CA LEU A 193 -14.00 15.87 -1.01
C LEU A 193 -14.93 17.09 -1.09
N GLU A 194 -15.25 17.64 0.08
CA GLU A 194 -15.97 18.93 0.19
C GLU A 194 -15.02 20.12 0.00
N GLY A 195 -15.57 21.24 -0.47
CA GLY A 195 -14.89 22.53 -0.62
C GLY A 195 -14.86 23.01 -2.07
N GLN A 196 -14.50 22.16 -3.03
CA GLN A 196 -14.51 22.51 -4.45
C GLN A 196 -15.08 21.38 -5.31
N SER A 197 -15.62 21.76 -6.48
CA SER A 197 -16.21 20.82 -7.44
C SER A 197 -15.40 20.79 -8.74
N LEU A 198 -15.10 19.59 -9.24
CA LEU A 198 -14.68 19.36 -10.62
C LEU A 198 -15.87 19.37 -11.59
N LEU A 199 -17.04 18.95 -11.09
CA LEU A 199 -18.26 18.94 -11.87
C LEU A 199 -18.81 20.37 -11.98
N ARG A 200 -19.15 20.74 -13.22
CA ARG A 200 -19.77 22.01 -13.58
C ARG A 200 -21.13 21.72 -14.21
N ASP A 201 -22.04 22.68 -14.12
CA ASP A 201 -23.27 22.62 -14.90
C ASP A 201 -23.05 23.01 -16.37
N ASP A 202 -24.14 23.07 -17.14
CA ASP A 202 -24.13 23.41 -18.57
C ASP A 202 -23.61 24.82 -18.87
N ASP A 203 -23.58 25.72 -17.89
CA ASP A 203 -23.08 27.09 -18.05
C ASP A 203 -21.66 27.30 -17.50
N GLY A 204 -21.08 26.25 -16.90
CA GLY A 204 -19.74 26.26 -16.33
C GLY A 204 -19.70 26.63 -14.85
N SER A 205 -20.86 26.84 -14.21
CA SER A 205 -20.95 27.17 -12.80
C SER A 205 -20.63 25.96 -11.92
N THR A 206 -20.00 26.25 -10.78
CA THR A 206 -19.66 25.26 -9.75
C THR A 206 -20.92 24.65 -9.16
N LEU A 207 -20.97 23.33 -9.03
CA LEU A 207 -22.03 22.64 -8.30
C LEU A 207 -21.76 22.62 -6.79
N VAL A 208 -22.81 22.66 -5.97
CA VAL A 208 -22.75 22.63 -4.49
C VAL A 208 -23.59 21.49 -3.92
N VAL A 209 -23.25 21.03 -2.73
CA VAL A 209 -23.93 19.88 -2.09
C VAL A 209 -25.22 20.34 -1.38
N ASN A 210 -26.35 19.71 -1.71
CA ASN A 210 -27.62 19.94 -1.05
C ASN A 210 -27.77 19.18 0.29
N SER A 211 -28.84 19.44 1.04
CA SER A 211 -29.08 18.78 2.33
C SER A 211 -29.26 17.24 2.24
N ASN A 212 -29.43 16.72 1.04
CA ASN A 212 -29.58 15.30 0.74
C ASN A 212 -28.27 14.67 0.22
N GLY A 213 -27.18 15.44 0.10
CA GLY A 213 -25.90 14.95 -0.41
C GLY A 213 -25.79 14.95 -1.95
N GLU A 214 -26.70 15.62 -2.66
CA GLU A 214 -26.69 15.69 -4.13
C GLU A 214 -26.08 17.01 -4.60
N LEU A 215 -25.30 16.98 -5.69
CA LEU A 215 -24.82 18.19 -6.36
C LEU A 215 -25.96 18.93 -7.06
N VAL A 216 -26.06 20.23 -6.80
CA VAL A 216 -27.04 21.16 -7.40
C VAL A 216 -26.36 22.44 -7.87
N GLN A 217 -27.02 23.18 -8.77
CA GLN A 217 -26.53 24.50 -9.19
C GLN A 217 -26.39 25.44 -7.99
N LYS A 218 -25.31 26.21 -8.00
CA LYS A 218 -25.04 27.23 -6.98
C LYS A 218 -25.85 28.50 -7.28
N ASP A 219 -26.73 28.88 -6.36
CA ASP A 219 -27.43 30.16 -6.43
C ASP A 219 -26.51 31.33 -5.99
N ASP A 220 -26.79 32.56 -6.42
CA ASP A 220 -26.01 33.77 -6.06
C ASP A 220 -25.89 33.99 -4.54
N ASP A 221 -26.90 33.54 -3.77
CA ASP A 221 -26.97 33.68 -2.31
C ASP A 221 -26.41 32.44 -1.57
N ASP A 222 -25.81 31.48 -2.28
CA ASP A 222 -25.34 30.22 -1.72
C ASP A 222 -23.85 30.30 -1.31
N ASP A 223 -23.58 30.20 -0.01
CA ASP A 223 -22.25 30.25 0.57
C ASP A 223 -21.58 28.87 0.67
N ARG A 224 -22.26 27.80 0.25
CA ARG A 224 -21.71 26.44 0.33
C ARG A 224 -20.53 26.25 -0.63
N GLY A 225 -19.60 25.42 -0.19
CA GLY A 225 -18.52 24.90 -1.02
C GLY A 225 -19.04 23.87 -2.02
N GLY A 226 -18.29 23.68 -3.09
CA GLY A 226 -18.54 22.56 -4.00
C GLY A 226 -18.15 21.23 -3.37
N ALA A 227 -18.38 20.14 -4.07
CA ALA A 227 -17.76 18.87 -3.71
C ALA A 227 -17.42 18.07 -4.96
N THR A 228 -16.49 17.15 -4.82
CA THR A 228 -16.06 16.30 -5.92
C THR A 228 -15.69 14.92 -5.40
N CYS A 229 -15.93 13.91 -6.24
CA CYS A 229 -15.50 12.55 -5.98
C CYS A 229 -14.15 12.31 -6.66
N LEU A 230 -13.16 11.91 -5.87
CA LEU A 230 -11.78 11.71 -6.33
C LEU A 230 -11.32 10.29 -6.08
N PRO A 231 -10.38 9.76 -6.87
CA PRO A 231 -9.73 8.50 -6.57
C PRO A 231 -9.09 8.51 -5.17
N LEU A 232 -9.24 7.39 -4.45
CA LEU A 232 -8.49 7.13 -3.22
C LEU A 232 -7.04 6.80 -3.56
N TYR A 233 -6.83 6.06 -4.65
CA TYR A 233 -5.54 5.73 -5.22
C TYR A 233 -5.42 6.32 -6.62
N ALA A 234 -4.60 7.35 -6.78
CA ALA A 234 -4.49 8.05 -8.05
C ALA A 234 -3.93 7.10 -9.13
N PRO A 235 -4.45 7.13 -10.37
CA PRO A 235 -3.85 6.36 -11.46
C PRO A 235 -2.45 6.86 -11.78
N GLY A 236 -1.57 5.97 -12.26
CA GLY A 236 -0.32 6.38 -12.87
C GLY A 236 -0.48 6.61 -14.36
N PHE A 237 0.36 7.47 -14.93
CA PHE A 237 0.39 7.74 -16.37
C PHE A 237 1.75 7.42 -16.98
N ASP A 238 1.72 7.02 -18.25
CA ASP A 238 2.90 6.88 -19.08
C ASP A 238 3.30 8.24 -19.65
N PHE A 239 4.03 9.05 -18.85
CA PHE A 239 4.40 10.42 -19.19
C PHE A 239 5.15 10.59 -20.54
N TRP A 240 5.70 9.51 -21.09
CA TRP A 240 6.39 9.51 -22.40
C TRP A 240 5.46 9.23 -23.58
N ASN A 241 4.21 8.83 -23.34
CA ASN A 241 3.24 8.53 -24.36
C ASN A 241 2.38 9.76 -24.66
N THR A 242 2.64 10.40 -25.78
CA THR A 242 1.91 11.58 -26.25
C THR A 242 0.53 11.26 -26.82
N GLU A 243 0.16 9.98 -26.94
CA GLU A 243 -1.15 9.53 -27.44
C GLU A 243 -2.06 9.03 -26.29
N GLY A 244 -1.63 9.18 -25.03
CA GLY A 244 -2.40 8.78 -23.85
C GLY A 244 -3.47 9.78 -23.42
N GLU A 245 -4.30 9.39 -22.45
CA GLU A 245 -5.41 10.19 -21.90
C GLU A 245 -4.97 11.11 -20.74
N ALA A 246 -3.67 11.10 -20.40
CA ALA A 246 -3.14 11.83 -19.24
C ALA A 246 -3.40 13.34 -19.32
N GLU A 247 -3.21 13.96 -20.49
CA GLU A 247 -3.44 15.39 -20.68
C GLU A 247 -4.93 15.75 -20.49
N GLU A 248 -5.83 14.94 -21.03
CA GLU A 248 -7.27 15.15 -20.89
C GLU A 248 -7.73 15.00 -19.43
N LEU A 249 -7.21 13.99 -18.71
CA LEU A 249 -7.52 13.77 -17.30
C LEU A 249 -6.97 14.88 -16.40
N CYS A 250 -5.72 15.30 -16.61
CA CYS A 250 -5.14 16.40 -15.84
C CYS A 250 -5.83 17.74 -16.13
N ALA A 251 -6.33 17.94 -17.35
CA ALA A 251 -7.08 19.14 -17.71
C ALA A 251 -8.40 19.26 -16.94
N LEU A 252 -9.00 18.17 -16.47
CA LEU A 252 -10.26 18.21 -15.69
C LEU A 252 -10.12 18.97 -14.37
N ALA A 253 -8.95 18.93 -13.73
CA ALA A 253 -8.66 19.67 -12.50
C ALA A 253 -7.92 21.00 -12.74
N SER A 254 -7.59 21.30 -13.99
CA SER A 254 -6.95 22.57 -14.35
C SER A 254 -7.98 23.70 -14.30
N GLU A 255 -7.68 24.75 -13.54
CA GLU A 255 -8.58 25.88 -13.33
C GLU A 255 -7.83 27.21 -13.43
N ASP A 256 -8.41 28.15 -14.18
CA ASP A 256 -7.99 29.55 -14.17
C ASP A 256 -8.81 30.34 -13.15
N CYS A 257 -8.17 30.91 -12.14
CA CYS A 257 -8.82 31.86 -11.25
C CYS A 257 -8.48 33.31 -11.61
N VAL A 258 -9.48 34.03 -12.11
CA VAL A 258 -9.34 35.44 -12.50
C VAL A 258 -9.54 36.34 -11.27
N VAL A 259 -8.44 36.92 -10.78
CA VAL A 259 -8.44 37.87 -9.67
C VAL A 259 -8.59 39.29 -10.18
N LYS A 260 -9.56 40.06 -9.66
CA LYS A 260 -9.73 41.47 -10.04
C LYS A 260 -9.15 42.39 -8.98
N PHE A 261 -8.32 43.32 -9.41
CA PHE A 261 -7.79 44.39 -8.58
C PHE A 261 -8.44 45.73 -8.96
N GLN A 262 -8.64 46.60 -7.98
CA GLN A 262 -9.15 47.95 -8.19
C GLN A 262 -8.21 48.99 -7.59
N LYS A 263 -7.97 50.05 -8.35
CA LYS A 263 -7.14 51.17 -7.91
C LYS A 263 -7.88 52.06 -6.91
N GLY A 264 -7.34 52.21 -5.72
CA GLY A 264 -7.84 53.08 -4.67
C GLY A 264 -7.50 54.57 -4.88
N LEU A 265 -8.07 55.43 -4.05
CA LEU A 265 -7.93 56.90 -4.13
C LEU A 265 -6.47 57.41 -3.97
N ILE A 266 -5.60 56.63 -3.34
CA ILE A 266 -4.19 56.97 -3.09
C ILE A 266 -3.25 56.36 -4.15
N GLY A 267 -3.80 55.58 -5.09
CA GLY A 267 -3.06 54.98 -6.20
C GLY A 267 -2.64 53.53 -6.00
N ASP A 268 -2.82 52.97 -4.81
CA ASP A 268 -2.57 51.55 -4.51
C ASP A 268 -3.66 50.67 -5.14
N TRP A 269 -3.28 49.48 -5.63
CA TRP A 269 -4.20 48.45 -6.10
C TRP A 269 -4.59 47.55 -4.92
N GLY A 270 -5.90 47.43 -4.67
CA GLY A 270 -6.45 46.50 -3.71
C GLY A 270 -7.22 45.39 -4.40
N CYS A 271 -7.13 44.16 -3.90
CA CYS A 271 -7.91 43.04 -4.42
C CYS A 271 -9.42 43.26 -4.21
N LYS A 272 -10.25 42.83 -5.17
CA LYS A 272 -11.71 43.00 -5.15
C LYS A 272 -12.52 41.74 -5.39
N GLU A 273 -12.10 40.86 -6.30
CA GLU A 273 -12.82 39.62 -6.59
C GLU A 273 -11.82 38.48 -6.66
N ASN A 274 -12.24 37.31 -6.14
CA ASN A 274 -11.48 36.06 -6.10
C ASN A 274 -10.09 36.18 -5.43
N CYS A 275 -10.01 36.97 -4.37
CA CYS A 275 -8.76 37.26 -3.66
C CYS A 275 -8.15 36.00 -3.03
N GLU A 276 -8.99 35.04 -2.65
CA GLU A 276 -8.59 33.76 -2.06
C GLU A 276 -7.65 32.94 -2.96
N CYS A 277 -7.73 33.11 -4.28
CA CYS A 277 -6.89 32.38 -5.23
C CYS A 277 -5.41 32.75 -5.13
N VAL A 278 -5.12 33.93 -4.57
CA VAL A 278 -3.77 34.46 -4.37
C VAL A 278 -3.48 34.72 -2.89
N GLY A 279 -4.25 34.10 -1.99
CA GLY A 279 -4.05 34.19 -0.54
C GLY A 279 -4.36 35.56 0.05
N LEU A 280 -5.20 36.35 -0.62
CA LEU A 280 -5.57 37.70 -0.22
C LEU A 280 -7.00 37.78 0.31
N GLU A 281 -7.28 38.79 1.13
CA GLU A 281 -8.63 39.25 1.47
C GLU A 281 -9.02 40.49 0.63
N GLU A 282 -10.31 40.86 0.64
CA GLU A 282 -10.76 42.06 -0.07
C GLU A 282 -10.07 43.32 0.48
N GLY A 283 -9.37 44.05 -0.40
CA GLY A 283 -8.65 45.27 -0.08
C GLY A 283 -7.16 45.10 0.19
N ASP A 284 -6.66 43.87 0.30
CA ASP A 284 -5.22 43.58 0.39
C ASP A 284 -4.48 44.01 -0.87
N LYS A 285 -3.20 44.32 -0.72
CA LYS A 285 -2.43 44.92 -1.81
C LYS A 285 -1.93 43.85 -2.76
N LEU A 286 -1.74 44.26 -4.01
CA LEU A 286 -1.14 43.41 -5.04
C LEU A 286 0.24 42.83 -4.64
N ASP A 287 1.03 43.57 -3.85
CA ASP A 287 2.36 43.13 -3.41
C ASP A 287 2.30 42.07 -2.29
N ASP A 288 1.11 41.76 -1.75
CA ASP A 288 0.92 40.82 -0.65
C ASP A 288 0.54 39.40 -1.12
N ILE A 289 0.56 39.13 -2.44
CA ILE A 289 0.20 37.83 -3.02
C ILE A 289 0.99 36.68 -2.38
N GLU A 290 0.29 35.61 -2.02
CA GLU A 290 0.85 34.35 -1.54
C GLU A 290 0.62 33.25 -2.59
N GLU A 291 1.70 32.78 -3.22
CA GLU A 291 1.65 31.72 -4.24
C GLU A 291 1.32 30.33 -3.65
N ASP A 292 1.63 30.10 -2.36
CA ASP A 292 1.36 28.85 -1.65
C ASP A 292 0.21 29.03 -0.63
N ASN A 293 -0.97 29.37 -1.13
CA ASN A 293 -2.17 29.58 -0.31
C ASN A 293 -3.09 28.35 -0.29
N GLN A 294 -4.16 28.41 0.52
CA GLN A 294 -5.10 27.29 0.67
C GLN A 294 -5.75 26.86 -0.65
N TRP A 295 -6.19 27.81 -1.48
CA TRP A 295 -6.82 27.52 -2.77
C TRP A 295 -5.87 26.73 -3.69
N VAL A 296 -4.59 27.13 -3.73
CA VAL A 296 -3.54 26.47 -4.51
C VAL A 296 -3.29 25.05 -4.03
N ARG A 297 -3.17 24.85 -2.71
CA ARG A 297 -2.97 23.51 -2.13
C ARG A 297 -4.15 22.59 -2.42
N ASP A 298 -5.38 23.11 -2.31
CA ASP A 298 -6.59 22.33 -2.59
C ASP A 298 -6.70 21.95 -4.06
N ARG A 299 -6.38 22.87 -4.98
CA ARG A 299 -6.32 22.58 -6.41
C ARG A 299 -5.24 21.55 -6.75
N ASN A 300 -4.04 21.70 -6.19
CA ASN A 300 -2.97 20.75 -6.40
C ASN A 300 -3.33 19.35 -5.88
N LYS A 301 -4.02 19.27 -4.74
CA LYS A 301 -4.52 18.00 -4.19
C LYS A 301 -5.52 17.33 -5.13
N MET A 302 -6.40 18.09 -5.79
CA MET A 302 -7.31 17.55 -6.80
C MET A 302 -6.55 17.03 -8.02
N CYS A 303 -5.59 17.80 -8.54
CA CYS A 303 -4.73 17.35 -9.63
C CYS A 303 -4.04 16.02 -9.29
N LEU A 304 -3.34 15.96 -8.15
CA LEU A 304 -2.61 14.76 -7.72
C LEU A 304 -3.53 13.55 -7.47
N ALA A 305 -4.80 13.76 -7.14
CA ALA A 305 -5.77 12.67 -7.00
C ALA A 305 -6.23 12.10 -8.36
N LEU A 306 -6.21 12.90 -9.42
CA LEU A 306 -6.57 12.46 -10.78
C LEU A 306 -5.47 11.68 -11.48
N GLY A 307 -4.25 11.71 -10.96
CA GLY A 307 -3.14 10.88 -11.43
C GLY A 307 -1.80 11.56 -11.23
N ASP A 308 -0.88 11.32 -12.17
CA ASP A 308 0.44 11.98 -12.21
C ASP A 308 0.34 13.44 -12.70
N CYS A 309 -0.58 14.21 -12.13
CA CYS A 309 -0.86 15.61 -12.47
C CYS A 309 -0.42 16.57 -11.36
N GLY A 310 -0.37 17.86 -11.68
CA GLY A 310 -0.05 18.91 -10.71
C GLY A 310 1.45 19.01 -10.39
N SER A 311 1.77 19.64 -9.28
CA SER A 311 3.13 19.88 -8.81
C SER A 311 3.48 18.97 -7.65
N GLY A 312 4.58 18.23 -7.82
CA GLY A 312 5.09 17.30 -6.82
C GLY A 312 6.38 16.62 -7.29
N ASP A 313 6.98 15.88 -6.37
CA ASP A 313 8.14 15.05 -6.63
C ASP A 313 7.71 13.67 -7.16
N ASN A 314 8.50 13.09 -8.05
CA ASN A 314 8.34 11.68 -8.40
C ASN A 314 8.87 10.75 -7.29
N TYR A 315 8.71 9.44 -7.46
CA TYR A 315 9.18 8.44 -6.48
C TYR A 315 10.70 8.48 -6.19
N ALA A 316 11.49 9.17 -7.02
CA ALA A 316 12.93 9.38 -6.84
C ALA A 316 13.28 10.72 -6.18
N GLY A 317 12.29 11.54 -5.81
CA GLY A 317 12.50 12.87 -5.20
C GLY A 317 12.92 13.93 -6.21
N HIS A 318 12.55 13.77 -7.48
CA HIS A 318 12.75 14.78 -8.50
C HIS A 318 11.44 15.48 -8.83
N GLU A 319 11.47 16.81 -8.75
CA GLU A 319 10.39 17.69 -9.17
C GLU A 319 10.04 17.51 -10.65
N GLY A 320 8.77 17.69 -10.99
CA GLY A 320 8.26 17.57 -12.35
C GLY A 320 8.98 18.47 -13.38
N TYR A 321 9.12 17.98 -14.61
CA TYR A 321 9.88 18.62 -15.69
C TYR A 321 9.32 19.99 -16.14
N HIS A 322 8.06 20.29 -15.80
CA HIS A 322 7.45 21.60 -16.03
C HIS A 322 7.65 22.49 -14.80
N ASP A 323 8.90 22.92 -14.62
CA ASP A 323 9.43 23.93 -13.69
C ASP A 323 8.88 25.34 -14.00
N ALA A 324 7.56 25.45 -14.13
CA ALA A 324 6.83 26.69 -14.14
C ALA A 324 5.76 26.48 -13.09
N ASP A 325 5.84 27.25 -12.01
CA ASP A 325 4.94 27.29 -10.86
C ASP A 325 3.57 26.66 -11.18
N ALA A 326 3.15 25.69 -10.34
CA ALA A 326 1.82 25.05 -10.40
C ALA A 326 0.68 26.08 -10.61
N VAL A 327 0.95 27.31 -10.20
CA VAL A 327 0.14 28.50 -10.37
C VAL A 327 0.91 29.50 -11.22
N ARG A 328 0.38 29.80 -12.40
CA ARG A 328 0.89 30.93 -13.19
C ARG A 328 0.03 32.15 -12.92
N ILE A 329 0.61 33.15 -12.28
CA ILE A 329 -0.04 34.45 -12.12
C ILE A 329 0.43 35.35 -13.26
N SER A 330 -0.48 35.68 -14.18
CA SER A 330 -0.21 36.62 -15.26
C SER A 330 -1.28 37.71 -15.32
N PRO A 331 -0.91 38.97 -15.58
CA PRO A 331 -1.88 40.02 -15.87
C PRO A 331 -2.69 39.62 -17.10
N LEU A 332 -4.01 39.71 -17.02
CA LEU A 332 -4.86 39.69 -18.21
C LEU A 332 -4.73 41.05 -18.89
N GLU A 333 -4.34 41.07 -20.16
CA GLU A 333 -4.42 42.28 -20.97
C GLU A 333 -5.90 42.66 -21.08
N GLU A 334 -6.26 43.92 -20.78
CA GLU A 334 -7.61 44.42 -21.06
C GLU A 334 -7.81 44.39 -22.59
N ASP A 335 -8.78 43.60 -23.07
CA ASP A 335 -9.25 43.71 -24.45
C ASP A 335 -9.87 45.11 -24.65
N ASP A 336 -9.09 46.03 -25.25
CA ASP A 336 -9.48 47.41 -25.59
C ASP A 336 -10.71 47.51 -26.52
#